data_AF-A0A3D0SQ57-F1
#
_entry.id   AF-A0A3D0SQ57-F1
#
_cell.length_a   1.000
_cell.length_b   1.000
_cell.length_c   1.000
_cell.angle_alpha   90.00
_cell.angle_beta   90.00
_cell.angle_gamma   90.00
#
_symmetry.space_group_name_H-M   'P 1'
#
loop_
_entity.id
_entity.type
_entity.pdbx_description
1 polymer ?
#
loop_
_entity_poly.entity_id
_entity_poly.type
_entity_poly.pdbx_seq_one_letter_code
_entity_poly.pdbx_strand_id
1 'polypeptide(L)'
;MDKDDVTESESPVIIDYESFSALTACRAHQLLRLARLLSVARSQIILTRPLVADLLSHAIQLEEFLDAYGARNNRQWSRFRSLTATIKLFADISYKLLHIQHSLSSYQLPRIERDFTEATRQTLAFTSDILIRASGRILTKALQLNLPIPADDLSKENYLEPLPPGHLPRDRATRQVSSTAETVIHVATAYLNLASESQLLHIVEWVKPNQYPSCFPDPISEDNLRYLQFRFHNLQALYDTHVYETEVESLDTDLPILRGHISIVFHLLEIATQLTHHYERHLNAKTGDASLRRNPVISTRALLTMLMNYAIAYAGSYLNEGRCLCHALLKRYAEVGKIEVPVPSYRGFHVRPATLVAKIAQHYGSAITMELDGQCYDASSPMDIFRANERINARKRRWLGSEIGNLWLPVDDPSDHQTRATVLDVVLRLAEQGKIIIYQQPLQLSNEFSHEGILLEKVTTEIARLMATGQIDIKTDMNIAFTGDKRVLSDLELLANSGYGEDNFGNNVTLPRELAYLRR
;
A
#
# COMPACT_ATOMS: atom_id res chain seq x y z
N MET A 1 -10.42 55.22 21.97
CA MET A 1 -11.24 54.37 22.85
C MET A 1 -12.58 54.28 22.16
N ASP A 2 -12.75 53.25 21.34
CA ASP A 2 -14.03 52.79 20.81
C ASP A 2 -13.85 51.30 20.56
N LYS A 3 -14.15 50.54 21.62
CA LYS A 3 -14.46 49.13 21.57
C LYS A 3 -15.98 49.10 21.51
N ASP A 4 -16.53 48.40 20.51
CA ASP A 4 -17.74 47.60 20.56
C ASP A 4 -18.37 47.58 19.17
N ASP A 5 -17.79 46.75 18.30
CA ASP A 5 -18.53 46.14 17.20
C ASP A 5 -18.28 44.63 17.30
N VAL A 6 -18.84 44.04 18.34
CA VAL A 6 -18.96 42.60 18.48
C VAL A 6 -20.15 42.22 17.61
N THR A 7 -19.85 41.67 16.44
CA THR A 7 -20.81 41.01 15.56
C THR A 7 -21.71 40.09 16.39
N GLU A 8 -22.97 40.46 16.59
CA GLU A 8 -24.01 39.58 17.11
C GLU A 8 -24.04 38.35 16.20
N SER A 9 -23.60 37.20 16.72
CA SER A 9 -23.85 35.94 16.04
C SER A 9 -25.37 35.71 16.08
N GLU A 10 -26.06 36.01 14.98
CA GLU A 10 -27.48 35.70 14.83
C GLU A 10 -27.68 34.23 15.23
N SER A 11 -28.49 34.02 16.25
CA SER A 11 -28.86 32.68 16.69
C SER A 11 -29.53 31.96 15.52
N PRO A 12 -29.20 30.69 15.22
CA PRO A 12 -29.77 30.00 14.06
C PRO A 12 -31.30 29.99 14.16
N VAL A 13 -31.96 30.55 13.15
CA VAL A 13 -33.43 30.60 13.07
C VAL A 13 -33.97 29.18 12.99
N ILE A 14 -34.84 28.81 13.94
CA ILE A 14 -35.46 27.48 14.01
C ILE A 14 -36.65 27.43 13.04
N ILE A 15 -36.59 26.55 12.04
CA ILE A 15 -37.72 26.26 11.16
C ILE A 15 -38.78 25.42 11.87
N ASP A 16 -40.05 25.71 11.63
CA ASP A 16 -41.15 24.87 12.12
C ASP A 16 -41.29 23.57 11.30
N TYR A 17 -41.95 22.56 11.88
CA TYR A 17 -42.06 21.26 11.23
C TYR A 17 -42.98 21.22 10.02
N GLU A 18 -43.97 22.10 9.92
CA GLU A 18 -44.91 22.11 8.80
C GLU A 18 -44.20 22.64 7.54
N SER A 19 -43.54 23.79 7.67
CA SER A 19 -42.71 24.38 6.62
C SER A 19 -41.60 23.42 6.17
N PHE A 20 -40.91 22.78 7.12
CA PHE A 20 -39.86 21.82 6.79
C PHE A 20 -40.41 20.55 6.11
N SER A 21 -41.58 20.07 6.53
CA SER A 21 -42.24 18.91 5.89
C SER A 21 -42.64 19.22 4.45
N ALA A 22 -43.17 20.42 4.17
CA ALA A 22 -43.54 20.85 2.83
C ALA A 22 -42.31 20.92 1.89
N LEU A 23 -41.21 21.50 2.36
CA LEU A 23 -39.95 21.52 1.61
C LEU A 23 -39.42 20.11 1.35
N THR A 24 -39.44 19.26 2.39
CA THR A 24 -38.96 17.89 2.28
C THR A 24 -39.83 17.06 1.35
N ALA A 25 -41.15 17.26 1.33
CA ALA A 25 -42.07 16.57 0.43
C ALA A 25 -41.71 16.82 -1.04
N CYS A 26 -41.42 18.07 -1.39
CA CYS A 26 -40.97 18.43 -2.73
C CYS A 26 -39.62 17.78 -3.07
N ARG A 27 -38.63 17.90 -2.17
CA ARG A 27 -37.26 17.38 -2.40
C ARG A 27 -37.18 15.85 -2.40
N ALA A 28 -37.98 15.17 -1.59
CA ALA A 28 -37.98 13.72 -1.46
C ALA A 28 -38.85 13.03 -2.53
N HIS A 29 -39.64 13.77 -3.30
CA HIS A 29 -40.63 13.21 -4.23
C HIS A 29 -40.07 12.09 -5.10
N GLN A 30 -39.00 12.36 -5.86
CA GLN A 30 -38.43 11.35 -6.75
C GLN A 30 -37.79 10.17 -6.02
N LEU A 31 -37.09 10.42 -4.91
CA LEU A 31 -36.51 9.34 -4.12
C LEU A 31 -37.60 8.40 -3.58
N LEU A 32 -38.72 8.95 -3.08
CA LEU A 32 -39.85 8.16 -2.59
C LEU A 32 -40.55 7.41 -3.72
N ARG A 33 -40.61 7.99 -4.92
CA ARG A 33 -41.14 7.32 -6.12
C ARG A 33 -40.29 6.09 -6.51
N LEU A 34 -38.97 6.25 -6.55
CA LEU A 34 -38.02 5.16 -6.79
C LEU A 34 -38.04 4.11 -5.67
N ALA A 35 -38.11 4.54 -4.42
CA ALA A 35 -38.23 3.63 -3.27
C ALA A 35 -39.53 2.81 -3.35
N ARG A 36 -40.64 3.40 -3.81
CA ARG A 36 -41.89 2.67 -4.04
C ARG A 36 -41.74 1.63 -5.14
N LEU A 37 -41.12 1.98 -6.27
CA LEU A 37 -40.81 1.05 -7.36
C LEU A 37 -40.04 -0.19 -6.84
N LEU A 38 -38.97 0.02 -6.07
CA LEU A 38 -38.16 -1.05 -5.45
C LEU A 38 -38.95 -1.87 -4.41
N SER A 39 -39.77 -1.21 -3.59
CA SER A 39 -40.53 -1.86 -2.52
C SER A 39 -41.69 -2.72 -3.05
N VAL A 40 -42.31 -2.33 -4.16
CA VAL A 40 -43.41 -3.08 -4.80
C VAL A 40 -42.89 -4.26 -5.61
N ALA A 41 -41.77 -4.08 -6.32
CA ALA A 41 -41.25 -5.10 -7.24
C ALA A 41 -40.21 -6.04 -6.63
N ARG A 42 -40.33 -6.37 -5.32
CA ARG A 42 -39.32 -7.06 -4.49
C ARG A 42 -38.64 -8.29 -5.10
N SER A 43 -39.28 -8.98 -6.04
CA SER A 43 -38.77 -10.19 -6.70
C SER A 43 -38.59 -10.07 -8.22
N GLN A 44 -38.84 -8.90 -8.81
CA GLN A 44 -38.91 -8.72 -10.27
C GLN A 44 -38.04 -7.58 -10.82
N ILE A 45 -37.43 -6.75 -9.95
CA ILE A 45 -36.51 -5.70 -10.41
C ILE A 45 -35.08 -6.22 -10.37
N ILE A 46 -34.43 -6.12 -11.53
CA ILE A 46 -32.99 -6.25 -11.69
C ILE A 46 -32.42 -4.84 -11.56
N LEU A 47 -31.41 -4.66 -10.71
CA LEU A 47 -30.70 -3.39 -10.64
C LEU A 47 -29.93 -3.16 -11.93
N THR A 48 -30.15 -2.01 -12.54
CA THR A 48 -29.44 -1.54 -13.74
C THR A 48 -28.70 -0.25 -13.42
N ARG A 49 -27.70 0.12 -14.24
CA ARG A 49 -26.94 1.36 -14.01
C ARG A 49 -27.84 2.61 -14.03
N PRO A 50 -28.82 2.75 -14.95
CA PRO A 50 -29.76 3.88 -14.93
C PRO A 50 -30.58 3.96 -13.64
N LEU A 51 -31.17 2.85 -13.18
CA LEU A 51 -32.00 2.84 -11.97
C LEU A 51 -31.20 3.24 -10.73
N VAL A 52 -30.01 2.66 -10.59
CA VAL A 52 -29.16 2.90 -9.43
C VAL A 52 -28.56 4.32 -9.46
N ALA A 53 -28.24 4.85 -10.65
CA ALA A 53 -27.77 6.22 -10.81
C ALA A 53 -28.82 7.25 -10.39
N ASP A 54 -30.08 7.09 -10.79
CA ASP A 54 -31.15 7.99 -10.38
C ASP A 54 -31.42 7.91 -8.87
N LEU A 55 -31.43 6.68 -8.31
CA LEU A 55 -31.56 6.47 -6.87
C LEU A 55 -30.44 7.16 -6.09
N LEU A 56 -29.19 7.02 -6.56
CA LEU A 56 -28.02 7.66 -5.96
C LEU A 56 -28.12 9.19 -6.04
N SER A 57 -28.41 9.73 -7.23
CA SER A 57 -28.51 11.18 -7.47
C SER A 57 -29.54 11.84 -6.54
N HIS A 58 -30.74 11.26 -6.44
CA HIS A 58 -31.77 11.81 -5.56
C HIS A 58 -31.48 11.62 -4.07
N ALA A 59 -30.79 10.54 -3.69
CA ALA A 59 -30.38 10.33 -2.31
C ALA A 59 -29.27 11.30 -1.88
N ILE A 60 -28.32 11.65 -2.76
CA ILE A 60 -27.30 12.69 -2.53
C ILE A 60 -27.99 14.02 -2.23
N GLN A 61 -28.82 14.50 -3.16
CA GLN A 61 -29.48 15.80 -3.06
C GLN A 61 -30.37 15.90 -1.81
N LEU A 62 -31.09 14.82 -1.48
CA LEU A 62 -31.94 14.81 -0.29
C LEU A 62 -31.12 14.77 1.00
N GLU A 63 -30.02 14.01 1.06
CA GLU A 63 -29.17 14.00 2.26
C GLU A 63 -28.53 15.37 2.49
N GLU A 64 -28.00 16.02 1.45
CA GLU A 64 -27.43 17.37 1.54
C GLU A 64 -28.47 18.37 2.06
N PHE A 65 -29.69 18.33 1.51
CA PHE A 65 -30.79 19.15 2.01
C PHE A 65 -31.10 18.86 3.48
N LEU A 66 -31.26 17.59 3.86
CA LEU A 66 -31.57 17.23 5.25
C LEU A 66 -30.44 17.65 6.23
N ASP A 67 -29.18 17.54 5.81
CA ASP A 67 -28.03 17.96 6.61
C ASP A 67 -27.95 19.48 6.79
N ALA A 68 -28.28 20.26 5.75
CA ALA A 68 -28.34 21.72 5.84
C ALA A 68 -29.34 22.22 6.90
N TYR A 69 -30.42 21.47 7.15
CA TYR A 69 -31.41 21.76 8.19
C TYR A 69 -31.17 21.00 9.50
N GLY A 70 -30.00 20.37 9.67
CA GLY A 70 -29.63 19.69 10.92
C GLY A 70 -30.48 18.45 11.23
N ALA A 71 -31.11 17.82 10.23
CA ALA A 71 -32.03 16.69 10.42
C ALA A 71 -31.38 15.53 11.20
N ARG A 72 -30.06 15.34 11.07
CA ARG A 72 -29.28 14.36 11.85
C ARG A 72 -29.44 14.52 13.35
N ASN A 73 -29.55 15.75 13.86
CA ASN A 73 -29.66 16.04 15.28
C ASN A 73 -31.13 16.12 15.76
N ASN A 74 -32.08 15.98 14.84
CA ASN A 74 -33.51 16.07 15.15
C ASN A 74 -34.12 14.70 15.45
N ARG A 75 -34.88 14.58 16.55
CA ARG A 75 -35.49 13.30 16.98
C ARG A 75 -36.48 12.71 15.97
N GLN A 76 -37.23 13.55 15.25
CA GLN A 76 -38.21 13.11 14.26
C GLN A 76 -37.56 12.75 12.92
N TRP A 77 -36.59 13.55 12.48
CA TRP A 77 -36.02 13.50 11.12
C TRP A 77 -34.72 12.69 11.00
N SER A 78 -33.97 12.50 12.08
CA SER A 78 -32.68 11.78 12.08
C SER A 78 -32.77 10.40 11.43
N ARG A 79 -33.88 9.68 11.66
CA ARG A 79 -34.09 8.37 11.06
C ARG A 79 -34.36 8.44 9.55
N PHE A 80 -35.11 9.43 9.08
CA PHE A 80 -35.38 9.63 7.65
C PHE A 80 -34.09 10.01 6.91
N ARG A 81 -33.31 10.92 7.49
CA ARG A 81 -31.97 11.29 7.02
C ARG A 81 -31.04 10.09 6.94
N SER A 82 -30.97 9.27 7.99
CA SER A 82 -30.12 8.08 7.95
C SER A 82 -30.54 7.06 6.91
N LEU A 83 -31.84 6.83 6.72
CA LEU A 83 -32.30 5.91 5.67
C LEU A 83 -31.93 6.44 4.29
N THR A 84 -32.01 7.76 4.09
CA THR A 84 -31.52 8.44 2.86
C THR A 84 -30.03 8.18 2.67
N ALA A 85 -29.21 8.39 3.71
CA ALA A 85 -27.77 8.12 3.66
C ALA A 85 -27.45 6.64 3.39
N THR A 86 -28.22 5.69 3.94
CA THR A 86 -28.08 4.26 3.65
C THR A 86 -28.44 3.96 2.19
N ILE A 87 -29.50 4.53 1.64
CA ILE A 87 -29.87 4.36 0.23
C ILE A 87 -28.75 4.91 -0.66
N LYS A 88 -28.26 6.13 -0.36
CA LYS A 88 -27.12 6.74 -1.07
C LYS A 88 -25.91 5.80 -1.11
N LEU A 89 -25.48 5.32 0.05
CA LEU A 89 -24.33 4.43 0.18
C LEU A 89 -24.47 3.17 -0.67
N PHE A 90 -25.58 2.45 -0.51
CA PHE A 90 -25.75 1.17 -1.20
C PHE A 90 -26.08 1.35 -2.69
N ALA A 91 -26.67 2.47 -3.10
CA ALA A 91 -26.80 2.80 -4.51
C ALA A 91 -25.42 3.01 -5.15
N ASP A 92 -24.52 3.76 -4.50
CA ASP A 92 -23.16 3.96 -4.99
C ASP A 92 -22.37 2.64 -5.07
N ILE A 93 -22.45 1.81 -4.02
CA ILE A 93 -21.83 0.47 -4.03
C ILE A 93 -22.39 -0.40 -5.16
N SER A 94 -23.72 -0.44 -5.34
CA SER A 94 -24.35 -1.20 -6.42
C SER A 94 -23.93 -0.69 -7.80
N TYR A 95 -23.76 0.63 -7.97
CA TYR A 95 -23.28 1.22 -9.22
C TYR A 95 -21.85 0.75 -9.55
N LYS A 96 -20.96 0.73 -8.55
CA LYS A 96 -19.58 0.23 -8.69
C LYS A 96 -19.53 -1.27 -8.99
N LEU A 97 -20.40 -2.07 -8.34
CA LEU A 97 -20.52 -3.50 -8.62
C LEU A 97 -21.01 -3.78 -10.05
N LEU A 98 -21.99 -3.01 -10.53
CA LEU A 98 -22.46 -3.07 -11.91
C LEU A 98 -21.35 -2.67 -12.88
N HIS A 99 -20.60 -1.61 -12.58
CA HIS A 99 -19.43 -1.23 -13.37
C HIS A 99 -18.42 -2.38 -13.46
N ILE A 100 -18.04 -2.99 -12.33
CA ILE A 100 -17.15 -4.16 -12.31
C ILE A 100 -17.73 -5.29 -13.19
N GLN A 101 -18.99 -5.66 -12.99
CA GLN A 101 -19.63 -6.74 -13.73
C GLN A 101 -19.59 -6.52 -15.26
N HIS A 102 -19.84 -5.29 -15.72
CA HIS A 102 -19.83 -4.97 -17.15
C HIS A 102 -18.43 -4.80 -17.73
N SER A 103 -17.46 -4.33 -16.94
CA SER A 103 -16.09 -4.08 -17.40
C SER A 103 -15.19 -5.31 -17.37
N LEU A 104 -15.55 -6.35 -16.60
CA LEU A 104 -14.72 -7.54 -16.38
C LEU A 104 -14.25 -8.23 -17.67
N SER A 105 -15.13 -8.36 -18.67
CA SER A 105 -14.79 -8.98 -19.95
C SER A 105 -13.76 -8.17 -20.74
N SER A 106 -13.76 -6.85 -20.58
CA SER A 106 -12.85 -5.93 -21.29
C SER A 106 -11.45 -5.89 -20.67
N TYR A 107 -11.32 -6.18 -19.38
CA TYR A 107 -10.04 -6.12 -18.65
C TYR A 107 -9.13 -7.33 -18.88
N GLN A 108 -9.64 -8.41 -19.50
CA GLN A 108 -8.86 -9.61 -19.84
C GLN A 108 -8.07 -10.19 -18.65
N LEU A 109 -8.61 -10.05 -17.45
CA LEU A 109 -7.92 -10.43 -16.23
C LEU A 109 -7.74 -11.95 -16.14
N PRO A 110 -6.55 -12.43 -15.72
CA PRO A 110 -6.35 -13.84 -15.44
C PRO A 110 -7.36 -14.37 -14.42
N ARG A 111 -7.71 -15.65 -14.54
CA ARG A 111 -8.56 -16.32 -13.54
C ARG A 111 -7.79 -16.46 -12.24
N ILE A 112 -8.34 -15.91 -11.17
CA ILE A 112 -7.89 -16.15 -9.80
C ILE A 112 -8.59 -17.40 -9.23
N GLU A 113 -8.07 -17.96 -8.14
CA GLU A 113 -8.59 -19.20 -7.53
C GLU A 113 -10.08 -19.11 -7.13
N ARG A 114 -10.54 -17.93 -6.72
CA ARG A 114 -11.92 -17.69 -6.30
C ARG A 114 -12.74 -17.13 -7.45
N ASP A 115 -13.99 -17.57 -7.59
CA ASP A 115 -14.89 -17.06 -8.63
C ASP A 115 -15.34 -15.62 -8.33
N PHE A 116 -14.57 -14.65 -8.84
CA PHE A 116 -14.86 -13.23 -8.67
C PHE A 116 -16.14 -12.79 -9.36
N THR A 117 -16.50 -13.40 -10.49
CA THR A 117 -17.70 -13.03 -11.25
C THR A 117 -18.94 -13.43 -10.47
N GLU A 118 -18.96 -14.66 -9.96
CA GLU A 118 -20.04 -15.15 -9.13
C GLU A 118 -20.11 -14.40 -7.79
N ALA A 119 -18.98 -14.11 -7.15
CA ALA A 119 -18.95 -13.32 -5.93
C ALA A 119 -19.49 -11.88 -6.16
N THR A 120 -19.15 -11.26 -7.29
CA THR A 120 -19.68 -9.94 -7.68
C THR A 120 -21.20 -10.00 -7.87
N ARG A 121 -21.70 -11.05 -8.53
CA ARG A 121 -23.14 -11.26 -8.72
C ARG A 121 -23.88 -11.46 -7.40
N GLN A 122 -23.31 -12.26 -6.48
CA GLN A 122 -23.88 -12.48 -5.14
C GLN A 122 -23.88 -11.18 -4.31
N THR A 123 -22.79 -10.42 -4.33
CA THR A 123 -22.71 -9.12 -3.66
C THR A 123 -23.70 -8.11 -4.26
N LEU A 124 -23.90 -8.10 -5.58
CA LEU A 124 -24.92 -7.27 -6.24
C LEU A 124 -26.34 -7.65 -5.81
N ALA A 125 -26.66 -8.94 -5.77
CA ALA A 125 -27.96 -9.42 -5.27
C ALA A 125 -28.18 -9.04 -3.80
N PHE A 126 -27.13 -9.14 -2.97
CA PHE A 126 -27.19 -8.76 -1.57
C PHE A 126 -27.40 -7.24 -1.37
N THR A 127 -26.71 -6.41 -2.14
CA THR A 127 -26.90 -4.94 -2.11
C THR A 127 -28.30 -4.53 -2.62
N SER A 128 -28.84 -5.25 -3.61
CA SER A 128 -30.23 -5.08 -4.04
C SER A 128 -31.24 -5.34 -2.91
N ASP A 129 -31.10 -6.44 -2.17
CA ASP A 129 -31.96 -6.73 -1.01
C ASP A 129 -31.85 -5.63 0.08
N ILE A 130 -30.66 -5.06 0.27
CA ILE A 130 -30.46 -3.93 1.19
C ILE A 130 -31.22 -2.69 0.70
N LEU A 131 -31.11 -2.34 -0.58
CA LEU A 131 -31.83 -1.20 -1.17
C LEU A 131 -33.34 -1.37 -1.10
N ILE A 132 -33.86 -2.57 -1.36
CA ILE A 132 -35.30 -2.88 -1.23
C ILE A 132 -35.76 -2.71 0.22
N ARG A 133 -34.99 -3.21 1.21
CA ARG A 133 -35.31 -3.04 2.64
C ARG A 133 -35.21 -1.59 3.09
N ALA A 134 -34.19 -0.85 2.66
CA ALA A 134 -34.04 0.57 2.94
C ALA A 134 -35.20 1.38 2.35
N SER A 135 -35.59 1.06 1.11
CA SER A 135 -36.72 1.67 0.40
C SER A 135 -38.05 1.44 1.13
N GLY A 136 -38.32 0.21 1.57
CA GLY A 136 -39.52 -0.07 2.39
C GLY A 136 -39.52 0.75 3.68
N ARG A 137 -38.38 0.85 4.37
CA ARG A 137 -38.25 1.59 5.63
C ARG A 137 -38.36 3.10 5.46
N ILE A 138 -37.82 3.68 4.38
CA ILE A 138 -37.93 5.13 4.14
C ILE A 138 -39.37 5.52 3.81
N LEU A 139 -40.12 4.67 3.09
CA LEU A 139 -41.55 4.89 2.84
C LEU A 139 -42.38 4.85 4.13
N THR A 140 -42.15 3.86 5.00
CA THR A 140 -42.80 3.81 6.31
C THR A 140 -42.50 5.08 7.13
N LYS A 141 -41.24 5.54 7.08
CA LYS A 141 -40.84 6.74 7.81
C LYS A 141 -41.42 8.02 7.19
N ALA A 142 -41.55 8.09 5.87
CA ALA A 142 -42.19 9.18 5.15
C ALA A 142 -43.66 9.33 5.59
N LEU A 143 -44.41 8.22 5.68
CA LEU A 143 -45.79 8.22 6.18
C LEU A 143 -45.89 8.72 7.62
N GLN A 144 -44.97 8.31 8.49
CA GLN A 144 -44.91 8.80 9.88
C GLN A 144 -44.59 10.30 10.00
N LEU A 145 -43.97 10.87 8.98
CA LEU A 145 -43.66 12.30 8.86
C LEU A 145 -44.72 13.05 8.04
N ASN A 146 -45.84 12.40 7.70
CA ASN A 146 -46.91 12.93 6.85
C ASN A 146 -46.42 13.43 5.48
N LEU A 147 -45.36 12.84 4.94
CA LEU A 147 -44.88 13.14 3.60
C LEU A 147 -45.74 12.40 2.55
N PRO A 148 -46.15 13.07 1.46
CA PRO A 148 -46.91 12.44 0.39
C PRO A 148 -46.03 11.42 -0.34
N ILE A 149 -46.55 10.20 -0.52
CA ILE A 149 -45.92 9.18 -1.38
C ILE A 149 -46.53 9.31 -2.78
N PRO A 150 -45.71 9.51 -3.83
CA PRO A 150 -46.22 9.64 -5.19
C PRO A 150 -47.01 8.39 -5.62
N ALA A 151 -48.23 8.60 -6.11
CA ALA A 151 -49.14 7.56 -6.59
C ALA A 151 -48.80 7.09 -8.02
N ASP A 152 -48.04 7.88 -8.78
CA ASP A 152 -47.72 7.59 -10.17
C ASP A 152 -46.70 6.47 -10.30
N ASP A 153 -47.10 5.38 -10.95
CA ASP A 153 -46.23 4.25 -11.20
C ASP A 153 -45.12 4.65 -12.19
N LEU A 154 -43.87 4.33 -11.83
CA LEU A 154 -42.76 4.40 -12.77
C LEU A 154 -42.82 3.16 -13.66
N SER A 155 -42.75 3.34 -14.99
CA SER A 155 -42.56 2.19 -15.88
C SER A 155 -41.18 1.59 -15.62
N LYS A 156 -41.14 0.27 -15.41
CA LYS A 156 -39.89 -0.50 -15.35
C LYS A 156 -39.09 -0.38 -16.66
N GLU A 157 -39.77 -0.11 -17.77
CA GLU A 157 -39.18 0.03 -19.10
C GLU A 157 -38.18 1.20 -19.18
N ASN A 158 -38.42 2.27 -18.41
CA ASN A 158 -37.53 3.44 -18.35
C ASN A 158 -36.14 3.11 -17.80
N TYR A 159 -35.99 1.97 -17.14
CA TYR A 159 -34.75 1.54 -16.49
C TYR A 159 -34.17 0.27 -17.09
N LEU A 160 -34.70 -0.21 -18.22
CA LEU A 160 -34.10 -1.32 -18.95
C LEU A 160 -32.75 -0.90 -19.54
N GLU A 161 -31.81 -1.82 -19.53
CA GLU A 161 -30.46 -1.59 -20.04
C GLU A 161 -30.07 -2.71 -21.03
N PRO A 162 -30.60 -2.70 -22.26
CA PRO A 162 -30.24 -3.69 -23.27
C PRO A 162 -28.79 -3.47 -23.73
N LEU A 163 -27.90 -4.39 -23.39
CA LEU A 163 -26.47 -4.33 -23.72
C LEU A 163 -26.07 -5.52 -24.61
N PRO A 164 -26.12 -5.38 -25.95
CA PRO A 164 -25.60 -6.41 -26.84
C PRO A 164 -24.09 -6.58 -26.65
N PRO A 165 -23.54 -7.80 -26.81
CA PRO A 165 -22.12 -8.03 -26.70
C PRO A 165 -21.35 -7.37 -27.87
N GLY A 166 -20.16 -6.84 -27.58
CA GLY A 166 -19.24 -6.34 -28.60
C GLY A 166 -18.61 -4.98 -28.25
N HIS A 167 -17.69 -4.55 -29.11
CA HIS A 167 -17.06 -3.24 -29.07
C HIS A 167 -17.05 -2.63 -30.47
N LEU A 168 -17.03 -1.30 -30.55
CA LEU A 168 -16.75 -0.62 -31.80
C LEU A 168 -15.30 -0.91 -32.25
N PRO A 169 -15.02 -0.92 -33.57
CA PRO A 169 -13.66 -1.01 -34.08
C PRO A 169 -12.75 0.09 -33.48
N ARG A 170 -11.48 -0.26 -33.24
CA ARG A 170 -10.44 0.71 -32.84
C ARG A 170 -9.82 1.35 -34.08
N ASP A 171 -10.56 2.21 -34.76
CA ASP A 171 -10.17 2.85 -36.02
C ASP A 171 -9.60 4.27 -35.86
N ARG A 172 -9.41 4.71 -34.61
CA ARG A 172 -8.68 5.95 -34.29
C ARG A 172 -7.18 5.71 -34.41
N ALA A 173 -6.46 6.67 -34.98
CA ALA A 173 -5.01 6.64 -35.04
C ALA A 173 -4.41 6.58 -33.61
N THR A 174 -3.43 5.70 -33.43
CA THR A 174 -2.66 5.59 -32.19
C THR A 174 -1.89 6.88 -31.90
N ARG A 175 -1.78 7.22 -30.62
CA ARG A 175 -1.00 8.37 -30.15
C ARG A 175 0.49 8.04 -30.24
N GLN A 176 1.22 8.91 -30.92
CA GLN A 176 2.67 8.93 -30.91
C GLN A 176 3.15 9.74 -29.71
N VAL A 177 3.74 9.08 -28.72
CA VAL A 177 4.25 9.71 -27.50
C VAL A 177 5.73 9.34 -27.37
N SER A 178 6.61 10.33 -27.28
CA SER A 178 8.01 10.10 -26.94
C SER A 178 8.09 9.50 -25.53
N SER A 179 8.97 8.51 -25.32
CA SER A 179 9.23 7.86 -24.02
C SER A 179 8.10 7.03 -23.38
N THR A 180 7.19 6.45 -24.18
CA THR A 180 6.16 5.54 -23.65
C THR A 180 6.75 4.33 -22.90
N ALA A 181 7.90 3.81 -23.32
CA ALA A 181 8.59 2.72 -22.60
C ALA A 181 9.01 3.15 -21.18
N GLU A 182 9.61 4.34 -21.02
CA GLU A 182 9.95 4.89 -19.70
C GLU A 182 8.71 5.10 -18.82
N THR A 183 7.59 5.49 -19.44
CA THR A 183 6.33 5.67 -18.71
C THR A 183 5.72 4.33 -18.27
N VAL A 184 5.77 3.30 -19.11
CA VAL A 184 5.37 1.93 -18.74
C VAL A 184 6.16 1.44 -17.54
N ILE A 185 7.48 1.65 -17.56
CA ILE A 185 8.38 1.37 -16.43
C ILE A 185 7.90 2.11 -15.17
N HIS A 186 7.66 3.42 -15.30
CA HIS A 186 7.24 4.24 -14.17
C HIS A 186 5.91 3.76 -13.57
N VAL A 187 4.93 3.43 -14.40
CA VAL A 187 3.64 2.87 -13.97
C VAL A 187 3.83 1.53 -13.26
N ALA A 188 4.62 0.61 -13.81
CA ALA A 188 4.86 -0.70 -13.21
C ALA A 188 5.60 -0.57 -11.85
N THR A 189 6.60 0.30 -11.75
CA THR A 189 7.28 0.59 -10.47
C THR A 189 6.33 1.25 -9.46
N ALA A 190 5.50 2.20 -9.90
CA ALA A 190 4.50 2.83 -9.03
C ALA A 190 3.49 1.81 -8.51
N TYR A 191 3.06 0.86 -9.34
CA TYR A 191 2.20 -0.25 -8.91
C TYR A 191 2.87 -1.11 -7.83
N LEU A 192 4.14 -1.51 -8.02
CA LEU A 192 4.87 -2.32 -7.04
C LEU A 192 5.06 -1.60 -5.69
N ASN A 193 5.34 -0.30 -5.74
CA ASN A 193 5.38 0.54 -4.55
C ASN A 193 4.03 0.54 -3.82
N LEU A 194 2.92 0.76 -4.53
CA LEU A 194 1.59 0.69 -3.94
C LEU A 194 1.27 -0.68 -3.37
N ALA A 195 1.69 -1.75 -4.04
CA ALA A 195 1.49 -3.09 -3.54
C ALA A 195 2.25 -3.33 -2.22
N SER A 196 3.46 -2.79 -2.10
CA SER A 196 4.23 -2.83 -0.84
C SER A 196 3.59 -2.00 0.28
N GLU A 197 2.92 -0.89 -0.05
CA GLU A 197 2.18 -0.04 0.90
C GLU A 197 0.85 -0.68 1.34
N SER A 198 0.31 -1.62 0.58
CA SER A 198 -1.06 -2.16 0.73
C SER A 198 -1.15 -3.47 1.54
N GLN A 199 -0.22 -3.72 2.46
CA GLN A 199 -0.17 -4.95 3.27
C GLN A 199 -1.48 -5.28 3.99
N LEU A 200 -2.26 -4.25 4.37
CA LEU A 200 -3.56 -4.41 5.01
C LEU A 200 -4.55 -5.24 4.19
N LEU A 201 -4.39 -5.30 2.86
CA LEU A 201 -5.28 -6.08 2.00
C LEU A 201 -5.12 -7.59 2.16
N HIS A 202 -4.03 -8.05 2.77
CA HIS A 202 -3.77 -9.46 3.08
C HIS A 202 -4.30 -9.87 4.45
N ILE A 203 -4.92 -8.96 5.22
CA ILE A 203 -5.41 -9.26 6.58
C ILE A 203 -6.38 -10.45 6.65
N VAL A 204 -7.15 -10.65 5.58
CA VAL A 204 -8.15 -11.72 5.46
C VAL A 204 -7.54 -13.13 5.50
N GLU A 205 -6.25 -13.25 5.22
CA GLU A 205 -5.53 -14.52 5.27
C GLU A 205 -5.26 -14.98 6.72
N TRP A 206 -5.24 -14.03 7.67
CA TRP A 206 -4.80 -14.27 9.05
C TRP A 206 -5.92 -14.07 10.08
N VAL A 207 -7.06 -13.46 9.70
CA VAL A 207 -8.13 -13.07 10.62
C VAL A 207 -9.42 -13.85 10.35
N LYS A 208 -9.99 -14.44 11.41
CA LYS A 208 -11.27 -15.19 11.32
C LYS A 208 -12.48 -14.24 11.35
N PRO A 209 -13.65 -14.63 10.79
CA PRO A 209 -14.83 -13.76 10.72
C PRO A 209 -15.34 -13.18 12.04
N ASN A 210 -15.16 -13.89 13.15
CA ASN A 210 -15.53 -13.41 14.49
C ASN A 210 -14.58 -12.32 15.02
N GLN A 211 -13.40 -12.16 14.42
CA GLN A 211 -12.38 -11.21 14.80
C GLN A 211 -12.37 -9.96 13.90
N TYR A 212 -13.18 -9.88 12.84
CA TYR A 212 -13.23 -8.68 12.00
C TYR A 212 -13.42 -7.36 12.75
N PRO A 213 -14.25 -7.26 13.80
CA PRO A 213 -14.36 -6.02 14.57
C PRO A 213 -13.06 -5.55 15.23
N SER A 214 -12.10 -6.44 15.52
CA SER A 214 -10.82 -6.07 16.14
C SER A 214 -9.81 -5.48 15.15
N CYS A 215 -10.10 -5.48 13.85
CA CYS A 215 -9.26 -4.87 12.83
C CYS A 215 -9.44 -3.35 12.70
N PHE A 216 -10.32 -2.76 13.51
CA PHE A 216 -10.65 -1.33 13.45
C PHE A 216 -10.26 -0.63 14.76
N PRO A 217 -9.69 0.59 14.69
CA PRO A 217 -9.34 1.34 13.47
C PRO A 217 -8.00 0.93 12.85
N ASP A 218 -7.26 0.00 13.48
CA ASP A 218 -5.96 -0.45 13.00
C ASP A 218 -5.97 -1.98 12.79
N PRO A 219 -5.55 -2.49 11.62
CA PRO A 219 -5.00 -1.75 10.47
C PRO A 219 -6.05 -1.20 9.49
N ILE A 220 -7.34 -1.51 9.65
CA ILE A 220 -8.40 -1.06 8.75
C ILE A 220 -9.09 0.17 9.32
N SER A 221 -9.00 1.27 8.58
CA SER A 221 -9.78 2.48 8.81
C SER A 221 -10.28 3.10 7.51
N GLU A 222 -11.27 3.98 7.60
CA GLU A 222 -11.72 4.80 6.46
C GLU A 222 -10.55 5.59 5.87
N ASP A 223 -9.66 6.10 6.72
CA ASP A 223 -8.51 6.92 6.33
C ASP A 223 -7.48 6.12 5.51
N ASN A 224 -7.04 4.96 6.04
CA ASN A 224 -6.07 4.10 5.36
C ASN A 224 -6.59 3.60 4.00
N LEU A 225 -7.86 3.19 3.92
CA LEU A 225 -8.46 2.72 2.66
C LEU A 225 -8.65 3.86 1.66
N ARG A 226 -9.03 5.06 2.12
CA ARG A 226 -9.15 6.25 1.26
C ARG A 226 -7.79 6.68 0.70
N TYR A 227 -6.73 6.59 1.49
CA TYR A 227 -5.37 6.84 1.02
C TYR A 227 -4.99 5.89 -0.13
N LEU A 228 -5.21 4.57 0.03
CA LEU A 228 -4.95 3.60 -1.03
C LEU A 228 -5.84 3.83 -2.26
N GLN A 229 -7.13 4.08 -2.06
CA GLN A 229 -8.09 4.42 -3.13
C GLN A 229 -7.56 5.58 -3.99
N PHE A 230 -7.15 6.68 -3.36
CA PHE A 230 -6.60 7.85 -4.04
C PHE A 230 -5.33 7.52 -4.83
N ARG A 231 -4.42 6.73 -4.23
CA ARG A 231 -3.17 6.35 -4.90
C ARG A 231 -3.41 5.47 -6.13
N PHE A 232 -4.34 4.52 -6.08
CA PHE A 232 -4.72 3.70 -7.23
C PHE A 232 -5.42 4.50 -8.32
N HIS A 233 -6.27 5.47 -7.95
CA HIS A 233 -6.87 6.40 -8.90
C HIS A 233 -5.80 7.22 -9.65
N ASN A 234 -4.79 7.74 -8.95
CA ASN A 234 -3.69 8.47 -9.58
C ASN A 234 -2.87 7.57 -10.51
N LEU A 235 -2.66 6.31 -10.14
CA LEU A 235 -1.97 5.34 -10.98
C LEU A 235 -2.78 5.05 -12.27
N GLN A 236 -4.11 4.95 -12.16
CA GLN A 236 -4.98 4.80 -13.32
C GLN A 236 -4.91 6.04 -14.23
N ALA A 237 -4.96 7.25 -13.66
CA ALA A 237 -4.86 8.49 -14.41
C ALA A 237 -3.50 8.63 -15.12
N LEU A 238 -2.41 8.21 -14.48
CA LEU A 238 -1.07 8.17 -15.06
C LEU A 238 -1.03 7.23 -16.28
N TYR A 239 -1.58 6.02 -16.14
CA TYR A 239 -1.70 5.06 -17.25
C TYR A 239 -2.54 5.66 -18.40
N ASP A 240 -3.73 6.17 -18.08
CA ASP A 240 -4.68 6.68 -19.08
C ASP A 240 -4.15 7.90 -19.85
N THR A 241 -3.30 8.71 -19.20
CA THR A 241 -2.71 9.90 -19.81
C THR A 241 -1.57 9.54 -20.77
N HIS A 242 -0.72 8.60 -20.38
CA HIS A 242 0.59 8.40 -21.02
C HIS A 242 0.77 7.06 -21.74
N VAL A 243 -0.04 6.04 -21.43
CA VAL A 243 0.06 4.69 -22.00
C VAL A 243 -1.17 4.35 -22.86
N TYR A 244 -2.36 4.76 -22.42
CA TYR A 244 -3.59 4.43 -23.14
C TYR A 244 -3.65 5.05 -24.56
N GLU A 245 -4.13 4.25 -25.52
CA GLU A 245 -4.21 4.56 -26.96
C GLU A 245 -2.85 4.85 -27.62
N THR A 246 -1.74 4.39 -27.04
CA THR A 246 -0.40 4.51 -27.65
C THR A 246 -0.03 3.28 -28.48
N GLU A 247 0.98 3.41 -29.35
CA GLU A 247 1.51 2.28 -30.12
C GLU A 247 2.06 1.17 -29.21
N VAL A 248 2.69 1.52 -28.10
CA VAL A 248 3.23 0.53 -27.15
C VAL A 248 2.12 -0.31 -26.53
N GLU A 249 0.99 0.30 -26.12
CA GLU A 249 -0.17 -0.44 -25.62
C GLU A 249 -0.76 -1.38 -26.70
N SER A 250 -0.70 -0.98 -27.98
CA SER A 250 -1.18 -1.83 -29.07
C SER A 250 -0.28 -3.05 -29.34
N LEU A 251 1.01 -2.93 -29.05
CA LEU A 251 2.01 -3.98 -29.27
C LEU A 251 2.17 -4.91 -28.06
N ASP A 252 2.00 -4.38 -26.85
CA ASP A 252 2.18 -5.12 -25.60
C ASP A 252 0.83 -5.44 -24.95
N THR A 253 0.37 -6.68 -25.13
CA THR A 253 -0.93 -7.16 -24.65
C THR A 253 -1.07 -7.18 -23.13
N ASP A 254 0.04 -7.08 -22.39
CA ASP A 254 0.04 -7.05 -20.93
C ASP A 254 -0.35 -5.68 -20.36
N LEU A 255 -0.22 -4.60 -21.14
CA LEU A 255 -0.54 -3.25 -20.68
C LEU A 255 -2.04 -3.05 -20.42
N PRO A 256 -2.96 -3.45 -21.33
CA PRO A 256 -4.39 -3.45 -21.03
C PRO A 256 -4.76 -4.31 -19.80
N ILE A 257 -4.06 -5.43 -19.58
CA ILE A 257 -4.28 -6.29 -18.42
C ILE A 257 -3.84 -5.56 -17.14
N LEU A 258 -2.68 -4.88 -17.16
CA LEU A 258 -2.20 -4.06 -16.04
C LEU A 258 -3.20 -2.94 -15.70
N ARG A 259 -3.75 -2.26 -16.71
CA ARG A 259 -4.82 -1.27 -16.52
C ARG A 259 -6.05 -1.90 -15.86
N GLY A 260 -6.40 -3.12 -16.27
CA GLY A 260 -7.47 -3.91 -15.65
C GLY A 260 -7.22 -4.15 -14.16
N HIS A 261 -6.01 -4.55 -13.77
CA HIS A 261 -5.63 -4.74 -12.37
C HIS A 261 -5.76 -3.44 -11.57
N ILE A 262 -5.23 -2.34 -12.10
CA ILE A 262 -5.33 -1.01 -11.47
C ILE A 262 -6.79 -0.64 -11.24
N SER A 263 -7.64 -0.80 -12.26
CA SER A 263 -9.05 -0.40 -12.23
C SER A 263 -9.88 -1.24 -11.25
N ILE A 264 -9.68 -2.56 -11.22
CA ILE A 264 -10.39 -3.44 -10.29
C ILE A 264 -9.97 -3.18 -8.85
N VAL A 265 -8.67 -3.05 -8.56
CA VAL A 265 -8.19 -2.73 -7.22
C VAL A 265 -8.74 -1.37 -6.77
N PHE A 266 -8.74 -0.37 -7.65
CA PHE A 266 -9.35 0.93 -7.39
C PHE A 266 -10.83 0.79 -6.97
N HIS A 267 -11.68 0.20 -7.80
CA HIS A 267 -13.12 0.09 -7.50
C HIS A 267 -13.42 -0.75 -6.26
N LEU A 268 -12.64 -1.80 -5.98
CA LEU A 268 -12.78 -2.57 -4.76
C LEU A 268 -12.39 -1.76 -3.51
N LEU A 269 -11.35 -0.92 -3.60
CA LEU A 269 -10.98 0.02 -2.54
C LEU A 269 -12.04 1.11 -2.33
N GLU A 270 -12.71 1.57 -3.39
CA GLU A 270 -13.85 2.49 -3.26
C GLU A 270 -14.99 1.86 -2.45
N ILE A 271 -15.36 0.62 -2.78
CA ILE A 271 -16.38 -0.14 -2.06
C ILE A 271 -15.94 -0.38 -0.60
N ALA A 272 -14.68 -0.78 -0.39
CA ALA A 272 -14.14 -1.01 0.94
C ALA A 272 -14.19 0.26 1.82
N THR A 273 -13.80 1.42 1.26
CA THR A 273 -13.84 2.71 1.95
C THR A 273 -15.26 3.08 2.38
N GLN A 274 -16.24 2.87 1.49
CA GLN A 274 -17.65 3.13 1.76
C GLN A 274 -18.22 2.23 2.86
N LEU A 275 -17.89 0.94 2.82
CA LEU A 275 -18.34 0.00 3.84
C LEU A 275 -17.71 0.28 5.20
N THR A 276 -16.41 0.59 5.23
CA THR A 276 -15.70 0.96 6.45
C THR A 276 -16.27 2.23 7.05
N HIS A 277 -16.49 3.27 6.25
CA HIS A 277 -17.15 4.51 6.70
C HIS A 277 -18.49 4.22 7.37
N HIS A 278 -19.32 3.39 6.75
CA HIS A 278 -20.62 3.04 7.31
C HIS A 278 -20.50 2.22 8.61
N TYR A 279 -19.53 1.31 8.67
CA TYR A 279 -19.25 0.59 9.90
C TYR A 279 -18.85 1.54 11.03
N GLU A 280 -17.84 2.38 10.82
CA GLU A 280 -17.28 3.28 11.83
C GLU A 280 -18.29 4.31 12.33
N ARG A 281 -19.07 4.93 11.43
CA ARG A 281 -20.00 6.01 11.78
C ARG A 281 -21.38 5.54 12.21
N HIS A 282 -21.81 4.33 11.84
CA HIS A 282 -23.20 3.90 12.06
C HIS A 282 -23.36 2.58 12.81
N LEU A 283 -22.44 1.62 12.69
CA LEU A 283 -22.62 0.28 13.28
C LEU A 283 -21.66 -0.02 14.44
N ASN A 284 -20.53 0.67 14.52
CA ASN A 284 -19.51 0.44 15.55
C ASN A 284 -20.07 0.73 16.95
N ALA A 285 -19.76 -0.14 17.91
CA ALA A 285 -20.31 -0.04 19.26
C ALA A 285 -19.84 1.24 20.01
N LYS A 286 -18.62 1.71 19.73
CA LYS A 286 -17.98 2.84 20.39
C LYS A 286 -18.28 4.17 19.69
N THR A 287 -18.22 4.19 18.36
CA THR A 287 -18.29 5.42 17.55
C THR A 287 -19.60 5.58 16.78
N GLY A 288 -20.40 4.52 16.66
CA GLY A 288 -21.59 4.48 15.82
C GLY A 288 -22.82 5.14 16.46
N ASP A 289 -23.59 5.84 15.63
CA ASP A 289 -24.85 6.49 16.02
C ASP A 289 -25.84 5.51 16.70
N ALA A 290 -26.16 5.77 17.97
CA ALA A 290 -27.03 4.92 18.80
C ALA A 290 -28.47 4.80 18.26
N SER A 291 -28.97 5.77 17.51
CA SER A 291 -30.27 5.70 16.83
C SER A 291 -30.27 4.66 15.72
N LEU A 292 -29.14 4.53 15.01
CA LEU A 292 -29.01 3.68 13.83
C LEU A 292 -28.67 2.23 14.18
N ARG A 293 -27.88 2.05 15.25
CA ARG A 293 -27.56 0.72 15.79
C ARG A 293 -28.77 -0.06 16.31
N ARG A 294 -29.82 0.62 16.77
CA ARG A 294 -31.02 -0.05 17.33
C ARG A 294 -31.84 -0.83 16.30
N ASN A 295 -31.83 -0.40 15.04
CA ASN A 295 -32.54 -1.10 13.97
C ASN A 295 -31.82 -0.89 12.63
N PRO A 296 -30.65 -1.52 12.41
CA PRO A 296 -29.87 -1.29 11.21
C PRO A 296 -30.55 -1.96 10.00
N VAL A 297 -30.33 -1.43 8.80
CA VAL A 297 -30.83 -2.06 7.55
C VAL A 297 -30.01 -3.31 7.22
N ILE A 298 -28.71 -3.27 7.52
CA ILE A 298 -27.74 -4.36 7.36
C ILE A 298 -27.15 -4.71 8.72
N SER A 299 -27.04 -6.01 9.04
CA SER A 299 -26.37 -6.43 10.27
C SER A 299 -24.86 -6.16 10.20
N THR A 300 -24.24 -5.84 11.35
CA THR A 300 -22.78 -5.62 11.43
C THR A 300 -21.99 -6.79 10.87
N ARG A 301 -22.39 -8.04 11.19
CA ARG A 301 -21.73 -9.24 10.68
C ARG A 301 -21.77 -9.29 9.15
N ALA A 302 -22.94 -9.08 8.55
CA ALA A 302 -23.09 -9.16 7.10
C ALA A 302 -22.31 -8.04 6.37
N LEU A 303 -22.28 -6.83 6.94
CA LEU A 303 -21.47 -5.74 6.40
C LEU A 303 -19.98 -6.08 6.42
N LEU A 304 -19.48 -6.55 7.58
CA LEU A 304 -18.07 -6.91 7.72
C LEU A 304 -17.70 -8.11 6.83
N THR A 305 -18.59 -9.08 6.66
CA THR A 305 -18.39 -10.17 5.70
C THR A 305 -18.23 -9.64 4.27
N MET A 306 -19.07 -8.71 3.83
CA MET A 306 -18.95 -8.12 2.50
C MET A 306 -17.67 -7.28 2.35
N LEU A 307 -17.31 -6.48 3.36
CA LEU A 307 -16.06 -5.72 3.37
C LEU A 307 -14.84 -6.63 3.28
N MET A 308 -14.74 -7.63 4.15
CA MET A 308 -13.56 -8.47 4.27
C MET A 308 -13.48 -9.50 3.13
N ASN A 309 -14.54 -10.29 2.91
CA ASN A 309 -14.48 -11.43 1.99
C ASN A 309 -14.63 -11.04 0.52
N TYR A 310 -15.25 -9.89 0.24
CA TYR A 310 -15.38 -9.39 -1.12
C TYR A 310 -14.39 -8.25 -1.37
N ALA A 311 -14.61 -7.08 -0.78
CA ALA A 311 -13.85 -5.89 -1.17
C ALA A 311 -12.33 -6.02 -0.88
N ILE A 312 -11.96 -6.35 0.37
CA ILE A 312 -10.56 -6.46 0.78
C ILE A 312 -9.89 -7.69 0.17
N ALA A 313 -10.50 -8.87 0.28
CA ALA A 313 -9.90 -10.10 -0.21
C ALA A 313 -9.62 -10.07 -1.73
N TYR A 314 -10.59 -9.65 -2.55
CA TYR A 314 -10.36 -9.57 -4.00
C TYR A 314 -9.39 -8.44 -4.37
N ALA A 315 -9.38 -7.32 -3.64
CA ALA A 315 -8.38 -6.28 -3.86
C ALA A 315 -6.97 -6.83 -3.61
N GLY A 316 -6.76 -7.59 -2.53
CA GLY A 316 -5.48 -8.25 -2.24
C GLY A 316 -5.08 -9.29 -3.30
N SER A 317 -6.03 -10.10 -3.79
CA SER A 317 -5.75 -11.08 -4.84
C SER A 317 -5.34 -10.41 -6.16
N TYR A 318 -6.12 -9.44 -6.66
CA TYR A 318 -5.78 -8.74 -7.89
C TYR A 318 -4.53 -7.86 -7.75
N LEU A 319 -4.27 -7.35 -6.54
CA LEU A 319 -3.03 -6.66 -6.24
C LEU A 319 -1.82 -7.56 -6.48
N ASN A 320 -1.82 -8.76 -5.91
CA ASN A 320 -0.73 -9.72 -6.02
C ASN A 320 -0.52 -10.21 -7.46
N GLU A 321 -1.58 -10.55 -8.18
CA GLU A 321 -1.47 -10.93 -9.59
C GLU A 321 -0.87 -9.79 -10.44
N GLY A 322 -1.30 -8.55 -10.20
CA GLY A 322 -0.72 -7.39 -10.90
C GLY A 322 0.75 -7.14 -10.54
N ARG A 323 1.24 -7.55 -9.35
CA ARG A 323 2.68 -7.49 -9.01
C ARG A 323 3.48 -8.42 -9.91
N CYS A 324 3.01 -9.65 -10.09
CA CYS A 324 3.66 -10.63 -10.97
C CYS A 324 3.73 -10.11 -12.41
N LEU A 325 2.64 -9.49 -12.90
CA LEU A 325 2.61 -8.82 -14.20
C LEU A 325 3.61 -7.67 -14.30
N CYS A 326 3.69 -6.82 -13.27
CA CYS A 326 4.66 -5.73 -13.23
C CYS A 326 6.10 -6.23 -13.25
N HIS A 327 6.44 -7.30 -12.53
CA HIS A 327 7.76 -7.91 -12.59
C HIS A 327 8.10 -8.41 -14.00
N ALA A 328 7.15 -9.06 -14.68
CA ALA A 328 7.32 -9.52 -16.07
C ALA A 328 7.51 -8.35 -17.05
N LEU A 329 6.74 -7.26 -16.89
CA LEU A 329 6.89 -6.03 -17.67
C LEU A 329 8.27 -5.41 -17.42
N LEU A 330 8.64 -5.16 -16.17
CA LEU A 330 9.92 -4.54 -15.82
C LEU A 330 11.10 -5.32 -16.41
N LYS A 331 11.09 -6.66 -16.35
CA LYS A 331 12.15 -7.50 -16.93
C LYS A 331 12.30 -7.33 -18.45
N ARG A 332 11.20 -7.09 -19.17
CA ARG A 332 11.20 -6.90 -20.63
C ARG A 332 11.69 -5.51 -21.05
N TYR A 333 11.41 -4.50 -20.23
CA TYR A 333 11.91 -3.13 -20.42
C TYR A 333 13.20 -2.84 -19.63
N ALA A 334 13.90 -3.88 -19.16
CA ALA A 334 15.11 -3.74 -18.37
C ALA A 334 16.29 -3.30 -19.24
N GLU A 335 16.93 -2.19 -18.86
CA GLU A 335 18.22 -1.80 -19.42
C GLU A 335 19.34 -2.29 -18.50
N VAL A 336 20.26 -3.09 -19.03
CA VAL A 336 21.41 -3.57 -18.25
C VAL A 336 22.48 -2.48 -18.17
N GLY A 337 22.94 -2.20 -16.95
CA GLY A 337 24.06 -1.33 -16.64
C GLY A 337 25.03 -1.99 -15.66
N LYS A 338 26.07 -1.23 -15.29
CA LYS A 338 27.03 -1.58 -14.25
C LYS A 338 27.36 -0.33 -13.44
N ILE A 339 27.37 -0.46 -12.11
CA ILE A 339 27.84 0.58 -11.18
C ILE A 339 28.94 0.00 -10.29
N GLU A 340 29.82 0.88 -9.81
CA GLU A 340 30.77 0.56 -8.74
C GLU A 340 30.48 1.45 -7.55
N VAL A 341 30.27 0.84 -6.39
CA VAL A 341 29.91 1.52 -5.15
C VAL A 341 30.80 1.07 -4.00
N PRO A 342 31.06 1.93 -3.00
CA PRO A 342 31.88 1.55 -1.85
C PRO A 342 31.20 0.45 -1.03
N VAL A 343 31.99 -0.42 -0.44
CA VAL A 343 31.54 -1.39 0.59
C VAL A 343 31.07 -0.63 1.84
N PRO A 344 30.04 -1.09 2.57
CA PRO A 344 29.61 -0.45 3.82
C PRO A 344 30.78 -0.27 4.80
N SER A 345 30.88 0.93 5.38
CA SER A 345 31.99 1.29 6.27
C SER A 345 31.98 0.48 7.57
N TYR A 346 30.79 0.24 8.14
CA TYR A 346 30.61 -0.54 9.35
C TYR A 346 30.54 -2.04 9.02
N ARG A 347 31.65 -2.77 9.22
CA ARG A 347 31.72 -4.24 9.09
C ARG A 347 31.30 -4.84 7.73
N GLY A 348 31.27 -4.04 6.67
CA GLY A 348 30.91 -4.47 5.33
C GLY A 348 29.46 -4.92 5.20
N PHE A 349 29.18 -5.84 4.29
CA PHE A 349 27.83 -6.38 4.06
C PHE A 349 27.43 -7.41 5.13
N HIS A 350 27.25 -6.95 6.37
CA HIS A 350 26.58 -7.74 7.41
C HIS A 350 25.06 -7.77 7.19
N VAL A 351 24.32 -8.19 8.22
CA VAL A 351 22.89 -8.48 8.15
C VAL A 351 22.09 -7.35 7.52
N ARG A 352 22.30 -6.12 7.96
CA ARG A 352 21.46 -5.01 7.53
C ARG A 352 21.77 -4.57 6.09
N PRO A 353 23.02 -4.19 5.70
CA PRO A 353 23.30 -3.82 4.33
C PRO A 353 22.95 -4.94 3.34
N ALA A 354 23.25 -6.21 3.66
CA ALA A 354 22.91 -7.35 2.81
C ALA A 354 21.39 -7.49 2.63
N THR A 355 20.61 -7.33 3.70
CA THR A 355 19.14 -7.40 3.62
C THR A 355 18.56 -6.25 2.81
N LEU A 356 19.09 -5.03 2.95
CA LEU A 356 18.60 -3.87 2.19
C LEU A 356 18.88 -4.00 0.69
N VAL A 357 20.09 -4.43 0.32
CA VAL A 357 20.45 -4.73 -1.08
C VAL A 357 19.52 -5.81 -1.66
N ALA A 358 19.31 -6.91 -0.92
CA ALA A 358 18.41 -7.97 -1.34
C ALA A 358 16.96 -7.50 -1.48
N LYS A 359 16.46 -6.69 -0.54
CA LYS A 359 15.12 -6.10 -0.62
C LYS A 359 14.95 -5.21 -1.86
N ILE A 360 15.96 -4.43 -2.23
CA ILE A 360 15.94 -3.63 -3.47
C ILE A 360 15.83 -4.54 -4.69
N ALA A 361 16.71 -5.55 -4.81
CA ALA A 361 16.68 -6.48 -5.94
C ALA A 361 15.34 -7.24 -6.05
N GLN A 362 14.81 -7.70 -4.92
CA GLN A 362 13.52 -8.42 -4.82
C GLN A 362 12.33 -7.51 -5.14
N HIS A 363 12.38 -6.23 -4.78
CA HIS A 363 11.29 -5.29 -5.05
C HIS A 363 10.98 -5.21 -6.55
N TYR A 364 12.00 -5.04 -7.37
CA TYR A 364 11.88 -4.94 -8.83
C TYR A 364 11.81 -6.30 -9.55
N GLY A 365 12.06 -7.41 -8.86
CA GLY A 365 12.05 -8.76 -9.45
C GLY A 365 13.15 -8.97 -10.52
N SER A 366 14.22 -8.17 -10.48
CA SER A 366 15.29 -8.18 -11.49
C SER A 366 16.52 -8.96 -11.01
N ALA A 367 17.19 -9.64 -11.94
CA ALA A 367 18.42 -10.34 -11.65
C ALA A 367 19.58 -9.33 -11.56
N ILE A 368 20.14 -9.16 -10.35
CA ILE A 368 21.30 -8.31 -10.11
C ILE A 368 22.46 -9.19 -9.65
N THR A 369 23.59 -9.05 -10.32
CA THR A 369 24.84 -9.73 -9.97
C THR A 369 25.76 -8.76 -9.26
N MET A 370 26.22 -9.16 -8.08
CA MET A 370 27.28 -8.48 -7.34
C MET A 370 28.62 -9.16 -7.65
N GLU A 371 29.62 -8.39 -8.02
CA GLU A 371 30.94 -8.87 -8.41
C GLU A 371 32.01 -8.34 -7.44
N LEU A 372 32.77 -9.26 -6.83
CA LEU A 372 33.91 -8.94 -5.97
C LEU A 372 35.07 -9.89 -6.28
N ASP A 373 36.24 -9.33 -6.61
CA ASP A 373 37.47 -10.09 -6.94
C ASP A 373 37.23 -11.20 -8.00
N GLY A 374 36.47 -10.89 -9.06
CA GLY A 374 36.16 -11.81 -10.16
C GLY A 374 35.16 -12.93 -9.81
N GLN A 375 34.49 -12.84 -8.67
CA GLN A 375 33.48 -13.79 -8.22
C GLN A 375 32.11 -13.12 -8.21
N CYS A 376 31.11 -13.83 -8.73
CA CYS A 376 29.74 -13.35 -8.85
C CYS A 376 28.86 -13.91 -7.73
N TYR A 377 27.97 -13.05 -7.23
CA TYR A 377 27.03 -13.34 -6.16
C TYR A 377 25.64 -12.84 -6.57
N ASP A 378 24.58 -13.57 -6.20
CA ASP A 378 23.20 -13.11 -6.41
C ASP A 378 22.83 -12.03 -5.39
N ALA A 379 22.65 -10.80 -5.86
CA ALA A 379 22.31 -9.68 -4.99
C ALA A 379 20.85 -9.71 -4.49
N SER A 380 20.01 -10.63 -4.99
CA SER A 380 18.67 -10.87 -4.43
C SER A 380 18.67 -11.83 -3.23
N SER A 381 19.81 -12.48 -2.96
CA SER A 381 19.99 -13.43 -1.86
C SER A 381 20.86 -12.80 -0.76
N PRO A 382 20.31 -12.49 0.43
CA PRO A 382 21.11 -11.99 1.54
C PRO A 382 22.28 -12.92 1.88
N MET A 383 22.07 -14.24 1.76
CA MET A 383 23.08 -15.26 2.04
C MET A 383 24.27 -15.19 1.09
N ASP A 384 24.05 -14.93 -0.20
CA ASP A 384 25.16 -14.79 -1.14
C ASP A 384 25.93 -13.48 -0.91
N ILE A 385 25.24 -12.41 -0.52
CA ILE A 385 25.90 -11.16 -0.15
C ILE A 385 26.76 -11.35 1.12
N PHE A 386 26.26 -12.08 2.12
CA PHE A 386 27.07 -12.45 3.29
C PHE A 386 28.32 -13.25 2.92
N ARG A 387 28.22 -14.17 1.96
CA ARG A 387 29.39 -14.92 1.47
C ARG A 387 30.42 -14.02 0.80
N ALA A 388 29.99 -12.92 0.17
CA ALA A 388 30.93 -11.89 -0.30
C ALA A 388 31.56 -11.13 0.87
N ASN A 389 30.80 -10.85 1.93
CA ASN A 389 31.33 -10.20 3.13
C ASN A 389 32.45 -11.00 3.81
N GLU A 390 32.35 -12.33 3.81
CA GLU A 390 33.44 -13.19 4.30
C GLU A 390 34.75 -12.98 3.51
N ARG A 391 34.66 -12.74 2.20
CA ARG A 391 35.83 -12.39 1.39
C ARG A 391 36.38 -11.01 1.71
N ILE A 392 35.51 -10.03 1.92
CA ILE A 392 35.89 -8.68 2.38
C ILE A 392 36.65 -8.80 3.71
N ASN A 393 36.09 -9.50 4.69
CA ASN A 393 36.71 -9.74 6.00
C ASN A 393 38.04 -10.51 5.89
N ALA A 394 38.14 -11.48 4.98
CA ALA A 394 39.40 -12.18 4.72
C ALA A 394 40.47 -11.26 4.09
N ARG A 395 40.07 -10.29 3.25
CA ARG A 395 40.98 -9.30 2.67
C ARG A 395 41.44 -8.29 3.72
N LYS A 396 40.53 -7.80 4.56
CA LYS A 396 40.85 -6.96 5.73
C LYS A 396 41.89 -7.64 6.62
N ARG A 397 41.70 -8.92 6.97
CA ARG A 397 42.64 -9.71 7.78
C ARG A 397 44.01 -9.89 7.12
N ARG A 398 44.06 -10.16 5.81
CA ARG A 398 45.32 -10.28 5.06
C ARG A 398 46.10 -8.97 5.02
N TRP A 399 45.40 -7.86 4.78
CA TRP A 399 46.00 -6.52 4.81
C TRP A 399 46.54 -6.19 6.20
N LEU A 400 45.79 -6.51 7.26
CA LEU A 400 46.24 -6.33 8.64
C LEU A 400 47.54 -7.08 8.93
N GLY A 401 47.62 -8.36 8.55
CA GLY A 401 48.84 -9.15 8.73
C GLY A 401 50.06 -8.53 8.03
N SER A 402 49.87 -7.99 6.83
CA SER A 402 50.92 -7.28 6.09
C SER A 402 51.35 -5.98 6.78
N GLU A 403 50.40 -5.18 7.28
CA GLU A 403 50.71 -3.93 7.98
C GLU A 403 51.40 -4.16 9.32
N ILE A 404 50.96 -5.16 10.08
CA ILE A 404 51.63 -5.55 11.33
C ILE A 404 53.03 -6.08 11.04
N GLY A 405 53.22 -6.85 9.97
CA GLY A 405 54.55 -7.31 9.54
C GLY A 405 55.50 -6.17 9.11
N ASN A 406 54.96 -5.04 8.64
CA ASN A 406 55.73 -3.83 8.33
C ASN A 406 56.06 -2.99 9.58
N LEU A 407 55.37 -3.22 10.70
CA LEU A 407 55.68 -2.59 11.98
C LEU A 407 56.84 -3.35 12.65
N TRP A 408 57.80 -2.60 13.19
CA TRP A 408 58.93 -3.21 13.89
C TRP A 408 58.45 -3.83 15.20
N LEU A 409 58.39 -5.16 15.25
CA LEU A 409 58.05 -5.93 16.44
C LEU A 409 59.34 -6.41 17.13
N PRO A 410 59.52 -6.20 18.45
CA PRO A 410 60.67 -6.72 19.17
C PRO A 410 60.75 -8.26 19.08
N VAL A 411 61.95 -8.79 18.86
CA VAL A 411 62.20 -10.22 18.77
C VAL A 411 62.64 -10.73 20.14
N ASP A 412 61.75 -11.46 20.82
CA ASP A 412 62.02 -12.67 21.64
C ASP A 412 60.80 -12.98 22.52
N ASP A 413 60.62 -14.28 22.83
CA ASP A 413 59.48 -14.93 23.53
C ASP A 413 58.82 -14.04 24.62
N PRO A 414 57.80 -13.26 24.25
CA PRO A 414 57.31 -12.20 25.11
C PRO A 414 56.31 -12.76 26.10
N SER A 415 56.39 -12.30 27.34
CA SER A 415 55.36 -12.56 28.34
C SER A 415 53.98 -12.08 27.86
N ASP A 416 52.91 -12.65 28.39
CA ASP A 416 51.54 -12.22 28.07
C ASP A 416 51.32 -10.72 28.30
N HIS A 417 52.00 -10.13 29.29
CA HIS A 417 51.99 -8.69 29.53
C HIS A 417 52.62 -7.89 28.38
N GLN A 418 53.76 -8.34 27.85
CA GLN A 418 54.43 -7.71 26.70
C GLN A 418 53.62 -7.87 25.41
N THR A 419 53.01 -9.04 25.20
CA THR A 419 52.11 -9.29 24.06
C THR A 419 50.91 -8.35 24.12
N ARG A 420 50.27 -8.22 25.29
CA ARG A 420 49.14 -7.30 25.52
C ARG A 420 49.51 -5.84 25.26
N ALA A 421 50.66 -5.39 25.76
CA ALA A 421 51.15 -4.02 25.53
C ALA A 421 51.40 -3.77 24.03
N THR A 422 51.96 -4.75 23.33
CA THR A 422 52.24 -4.67 21.88
C THR A 422 50.94 -4.60 21.07
N VAL A 423 49.93 -5.40 21.40
CA VAL A 423 48.61 -5.34 20.73
C VAL A 423 48.00 -3.95 20.88
N LEU A 424 48.02 -3.37 22.09
CA LEU A 424 47.49 -2.03 22.34
C LEU A 424 48.26 -0.94 21.59
N ASP A 425 49.59 -0.98 21.58
CA ASP A 425 50.44 -0.05 20.83
C ASP A 425 50.17 -0.13 19.32
N VAL A 426 50.07 -1.34 18.76
CA VAL A 426 49.72 -1.54 17.35
C VAL A 426 48.33 -0.98 17.02
N VAL A 427 47.31 -1.28 17.84
CA VAL A 427 45.96 -0.76 17.62
C VAL A 427 45.92 0.77 17.72
N LEU A 428 46.61 1.37 18.69
CA LEU A 428 46.70 2.82 18.84
C LEU A 428 47.38 3.46 17.63
N ARG A 429 48.54 2.95 17.18
CA ARG A 429 49.24 3.47 15.99
C ARG A 429 48.39 3.38 14.73
N LEU A 430 47.70 2.25 14.53
CA LEU A 430 46.82 2.08 13.38
C LEU A 430 45.58 2.99 13.47
N ALA A 431 45.07 3.25 14.66
CA ALA A 431 43.99 4.21 14.88
C ALA A 431 44.45 5.66 14.64
N GLU A 432 45.64 6.06 15.11
CA GLU A 432 46.25 7.38 14.86
C GLU A 432 46.47 7.63 13.37
N GLN A 433 46.82 6.59 12.61
CA GLN A 433 46.93 6.63 11.15
C GLN A 433 45.57 6.64 10.43
N GLY A 434 44.44 6.57 11.17
CA GLY A 434 43.09 6.51 10.61
C GLY A 434 42.77 5.20 9.89
N LYS A 435 43.55 4.14 10.11
CA LYS A 435 43.44 2.84 9.44
C LYS A 435 42.47 1.89 10.15
N ILE A 436 42.27 2.06 11.45
CA ILE A 436 41.35 1.25 12.27
C ILE A 436 40.30 2.16 12.92
N ILE A 437 39.08 1.64 13.02
CA ILE A 437 37.98 2.22 13.79
C ILE A 437 37.80 1.40 15.07
N ILE A 438 37.71 2.08 16.21
CA ILE A 438 37.49 1.45 17.52
C ILE A 438 36.03 1.68 17.92
N TYR A 439 35.28 0.59 18.10
CA TYR A 439 33.86 0.64 18.48
C TYR A 439 33.65 0.50 19.99
N GLN A 440 34.56 -0.17 20.69
CA GLN A 440 34.43 -0.45 22.11
C GLN A 440 35.67 0.00 22.89
N GLN A 441 35.44 0.68 24.01
CA GLN A 441 36.47 1.01 25.00
C GLN A 441 35.98 0.66 26.41
N PRO A 442 36.81 0.03 27.27
CA PRO A 442 38.15 -0.50 26.96
C PRO A 442 38.09 -1.75 26.07
N LEU A 443 39.17 -2.02 25.33
CA LEU A 443 39.31 -3.25 24.55
C LEU A 443 39.42 -4.46 25.48
N GLN A 444 38.59 -5.47 25.23
CA GLN A 444 38.59 -6.75 25.93
C GLN A 444 39.54 -7.71 25.23
N LEU A 445 40.78 -7.78 25.73
CA LEU A 445 41.83 -8.68 25.26
C LEU A 445 41.75 -10.05 25.93
N SER A 446 42.28 -11.09 25.28
CA SER A 446 42.40 -12.45 25.84
C SER A 446 43.22 -12.44 27.12
N ASN A 447 42.87 -13.32 28.06
CA ASN A 447 43.60 -13.48 29.32
C ASN A 447 44.90 -14.25 29.15
N GLU A 448 44.92 -15.20 28.21
CA GLU A 448 46.07 -16.04 27.85
C GLU A 448 46.27 -15.95 26.34
N PHE A 449 47.51 -15.89 25.89
CA PHE A 449 47.88 -15.90 24.48
C PHE A 449 48.40 -17.30 24.08
N SER A 450 48.32 -17.63 22.78
CA SER A 450 48.85 -18.91 22.28
C SER A 450 50.30 -19.10 22.71
N HIS A 451 50.62 -20.29 23.24
CA HIS A 451 51.97 -20.65 23.67
C HIS A 451 52.86 -21.04 22.48
N GLU A 452 52.26 -21.31 21.31
CA GLU A 452 52.94 -21.59 20.05
C GLU A 452 52.84 -20.37 19.11
N GLY A 453 53.95 -20.01 18.47
CA GLY A 453 54.03 -18.97 17.44
C GLY A 453 54.91 -17.76 17.80
N ILE A 454 55.39 -17.04 16.78
CA ILE A 454 56.18 -15.80 16.95
C ILE A 454 55.28 -14.63 17.42
N LEU A 455 55.86 -13.58 18.03
CA LEU A 455 55.11 -12.41 18.53
C LEU A 455 54.15 -11.83 17.47
N LEU A 456 54.59 -11.77 16.20
CA LEU A 456 53.77 -11.34 15.07
C LEU A 456 52.47 -12.15 14.93
N GLU A 457 52.54 -13.47 15.07
CA GLU A 457 51.38 -14.36 14.98
C GLU A 457 50.45 -14.17 16.18
N LYS A 458 51.00 -14.03 17.40
CA LYS A 458 50.23 -13.77 18.62
C LYS A 458 49.45 -12.45 18.50
N VAL A 459 50.12 -11.37 18.07
CA VAL A 459 49.51 -10.03 17.89
C VAL A 459 48.47 -10.05 16.77
N THR A 460 48.79 -10.65 15.61
CA THR A 460 47.87 -10.73 14.47
C THR A 460 46.61 -11.52 14.82
N THR A 461 46.76 -12.63 15.56
CA THR A 461 45.64 -13.47 16.01
C THR A 461 44.74 -12.71 16.99
N GLU A 462 45.31 -11.99 17.95
CA GLU A 462 44.52 -11.23 18.91
C GLU A 462 43.78 -10.06 18.24
N ILE A 463 44.42 -9.32 17.34
CA ILE A 463 43.75 -8.23 16.61
C ILE A 463 42.66 -8.80 15.68
N ALA A 464 42.89 -9.94 15.03
CA ALA A 464 41.85 -10.63 14.28
C ALA A 464 40.67 -11.07 15.17
N ARG A 465 40.93 -11.47 16.42
CA ARG A 465 39.88 -11.77 17.41
C ARG A 465 39.12 -10.51 17.83
N LEU A 466 39.79 -9.37 18.02
CA LEU A 466 39.13 -8.08 18.27
C LEU A 466 38.21 -7.68 17.11
N MET A 467 38.61 -7.93 15.86
CA MET A 467 37.75 -7.74 14.69
C MET A 467 36.56 -8.70 14.68
N ALA A 468 36.79 -9.99 14.94
CA ALA A 468 35.74 -11.01 14.95
C ALA A 468 34.71 -10.79 16.08
N THR A 469 35.17 -10.30 17.24
CA THR A 469 34.31 -9.87 18.35
C THR A 469 33.70 -8.48 18.13
N GLY A 470 34.11 -7.79 17.07
CA GLY A 470 33.51 -6.54 16.65
C GLY A 470 33.90 -5.32 17.49
N GLN A 471 34.98 -5.43 18.25
CA GLN A 471 35.51 -4.33 19.07
C GLN A 471 36.22 -3.27 18.23
N ILE A 472 36.80 -3.70 17.12
CA ILE A 472 37.48 -2.86 16.13
C ILE A 472 37.11 -3.30 14.71
N ASP A 473 37.34 -2.44 13.73
CA ASP A 473 37.30 -2.81 12.31
C ASP A 473 38.31 -1.99 11.50
N ILE A 474 38.65 -2.48 10.32
CA ILE A 474 39.59 -1.83 9.41
C ILE A 474 38.81 -0.95 8.46
N LYS A 475 39.26 0.30 8.35
CA LYS A 475 38.73 1.23 7.35
C LYS A 475 39.17 0.76 5.97
N THR A 476 38.22 0.56 5.06
CA THR A 476 38.53 0.08 3.71
C THR A 476 37.90 0.98 2.67
N ASP A 477 38.67 1.30 1.63
CA ASP A 477 38.19 1.98 0.43
C ASP A 477 37.87 0.95 -0.68
N MET A 478 37.34 -0.22 -0.28
CA MET A 478 36.98 -1.28 -1.23
C MET A 478 35.69 -0.89 -1.96
N ASN A 479 35.69 -1.05 -3.28
CA ASN A 479 34.50 -0.94 -4.10
C ASN A 479 34.01 -2.33 -4.50
N ILE A 480 32.72 -2.42 -4.75
CA ILE A 480 32.06 -3.59 -5.28
C ILE A 480 31.26 -3.19 -6.50
N ALA A 481 31.22 -4.08 -7.50
CA ALA A 481 30.49 -3.80 -8.72
C ALA A 481 29.13 -4.50 -8.70
N PHE A 482 28.06 -3.78 -9.07
CA PHE A 482 26.75 -4.37 -9.32
C PHE A 482 26.44 -4.25 -10.81
N THR A 483 26.01 -5.36 -11.41
CA THR A 483 25.59 -5.43 -12.81
C THR A 483 24.15 -5.93 -12.86
N GLY A 484 23.33 -5.26 -13.66
CA GLY A 484 21.92 -5.62 -13.81
C GLY A 484 21.10 -4.42 -14.25
N ASP A 485 19.82 -4.43 -13.92
CA ASP A 485 18.88 -3.40 -14.31
C ASP A 485 19.25 -2.01 -13.75
N LYS A 486 19.45 -1.02 -14.63
CA LYS A 486 19.84 0.36 -14.26
C LYS A 486 18.97 0.99 -13.17
N ARG A 487 17.68 0.64 -13.09
CA ARG A 487 16.76 1.20 -12.07
C ARG A 487 17.10 0.68 -10.69
N VAL A 488 17.35 -0.62 -10.61
CA VAL A 488 17.78 -1.28 -9.38
C VAL A 488 19.17 -0.79 -9.00
N LEU A 489 20.05 -0.60 -9.99
CA LEU A 489 21.37 0.00 -9.77
C LEU A 489 21.25 1.43 -9.23
N SER A 490 20.33 2.26 -9.74
CA SER A 490 20.10 3.62 -9.22
C SER A 490 19.69 3.60 -7.74
N ASP A 491 18.81 2.69 -7.34
CA ASP A 491 18.41 2.55 -5.93
C ASP A 491 19.55 1.99 -5.07
N LEU A 492 20.39 1.09 -5.60
CA LEU A 492 21.59 0.59 -4.93
C LEU A 492 22.66 1.66 -4.76
N GLU A 493 22.86 2.51 -5.76
CA GLU A 493 23.76 3.66 -5.70
C GLU A 493 23.27 4.68 -4.67
N LEU A 494 21.96 4.97 -4.65
CA LEU A 494 21.35 5.83 -3.64
C LEU A 494 21.49 5.24 -2.22
N LEU A 495 21.30 3.94 -2.07
CA LEU A 495 21.51 3.23 -0.81
C LEU A 495 22.98 3.33 -0.35
N ALA A 496 23.93 3.12 -1.26
CA ALA A 496 25.36 3.21 -0.98
C ALA A 496 25.79 4.63 -0.58
N ASN A 497 25.32 5.65 -1.32
CA ASN A 497 25.54 7.07 -1.01
C ASN A 497 24.94 7.50 0.32
N SER A 498 23.95 6.77 0.82
CA SER A 498 23.30 6.97 2.12
C SER A 498 23.87 6.09 3.24
N GLY A 499 25.02 5.44 3.03
CA GLY A 499 25.69 4.60 4.03
C GLY A 499 25.04 3.23 4.26
N TYR A 500 24.26 2.72 3.30
CA TYR A 500 23.53 1.45 3.44
C TYR A 500 22.57 1.40 4.64
N GLY A 501 22.02 2.56 5.01
CA GLY A 501 21.07 2.69 6.11
C GLY A 501 21.72 2.70 7.49
N GLU A 502 23.05 2.82 7.58
CA GLU A 502 23.80 2.93 8.83
C GLU A 502 24.96 3.94 8.75
N ASP A 503 25.41 4.43 9.90
CA ASP A 503 26.60 5.27 10.00
C ASP A 503 27.86 4.40 10.20
N ASN A 504 29.02 5.06 10.32
CA ASN A 504 30.30 4.37 10.53
C ASN A 504 30.39 3.59 11.84
N PHE A 505 29.42 3.72 12.75
CA PHE A 505 29.35 3.05 14.05
C PHE A 505 28.19 2.05 14.14
N GLY A 506 27.46 1.82 13.04
CA GLY A 506 26.33 0.91 12.98
C GLY A 506 25.00 1.49 13.51
N ASN A 507 24.93 2.81 13.76
CA ASN A 507 23.67 3.45 14.14
C ASN A 507 22.77 3.62 12.93
N ASN A 508 21.46 3.59 13.16
CA ASN A 508 20.47 3.71 12.08
C ASN A 508 20.55 5.09 11.41
N VAL A 509 20.72 5.09 10.09
CA VAL A 509 20.54 6.29 9.25
C VAL A 509 19.18 6.22 8.58
N THR A 510 18.51 7.37 8.51
CA THR A 510 17.21 7.46 7.83
C THR A 510 17.40 7.29 6.33
N LEU A 511 16.74 6.29 5.76
CA LEU A 511 16.79 6.06 4.31
C LEU A 511 16.16 7.23 3.54
N PRO A 512 16.67 7.57 2.34
CA PRO A 512 16.03 8.52 1.42
C PRO A 512 14.56 8.20 1.17
N ARG A 513 13.79 9.22 0.75
CA ARG A 513 12.35 9.09 0.55
C ARG A 513 12.02 8.11 -0.57
N GLU A 514 12.87 8.05 -1.57
CA GLU A 514 12.82 7.17 -2.73
C GLU A 514 12.89 5.70 -2.31
N LEU A 515 13.64 5.40 -1.24
CA LEU A 515 13.81 4.05 -0.68
C LEU A 515 12.84 3.76 0.49
N ALA A 516 11.78 4.55 0.65
CA ALA A 516 10.83 4.39 1.75
C ALA A 516 10.12 3.02 1.74
N TYR A 517 10.01 2.37 0.57
CA TYR A 517 9.45 1.03 0.42
C TYR A 517 10.27 -0.07 1.14
N LEU A 518 11.54 0.21 1.49
CA LEU A 518 12.40 -0.73 2.24
C LEU A 518 12.15 -0.72 3.76
N ARG A 519 11.47 0.32 4.28
CA ARG A 519 11.26 0.54 5.72
C ARG A 519 10.29 -0.47 6.35
N ARG A 520 9.67 -1.35 5.57
CA ARG A 520 8.65 -2.31 6.01
C ARG A 520 9.09 -3.75 5.82
#